data_AF-A0A1I0B4D6-F1
#
_entry.id   AF-A0A1I0B4D6-F1
#
_cell.length_a   1.000
_cell.length_b   1.000
_cell.length_c   1.000
_cell.angle_alpha   90.00
_cell.angle_beta   90.00
_cell.angle_gamma   90.00
#
_symmetry.space_group_name_H-M   'P 1'
#
loop_
_entity.id
_entity.type
_entity.pdbx_description
1 polymer ?
#
loop_
_entity_poly.entity_id
_entity_poly.type
_entity_poly.pdbx_seq_one_letter_code
_entity_poly.pdbx_strand_id
1 'polypeptide(L)'
;MTRKIVTSFFIVILSVCLTDITAQSHPGNTDSNGGHTCRTNCGQYGLNYGEYHYHNGGSNNTNSSNDSSSSWYYESQIESFKEEIDTLERQLNNLRNTVTDKNSEIEKLKTENTSLKNNLKTYKNKENSLKKDRKQLENEKKELTQKQKKFTIVKEQFTKEKENIKKSLAEKEEALAKRNNDMQRLKEQNRINILYSVLITSAIMLILYFSLRKIYLYYHNEDE
;
A
#
# COMPACT_ATOMS: atom_id res chain seq x y z
N MET A 1 6.49 33.87 10.52
CA MET A 1 5.12 34.41 10.51
C MET A 1 4.84 35.45 11.60
N THR A 2 5.70 35.61 12.61
CA THR A 2 5.46 36.50 13.78
C THR A 2 5.63 38.00 13.49
N ARG A 3 6.54 38.40 12.58
CA ARG A 3 6.79 39.81 12.27
C ARG A 3 5.60 40.55 11.64
N LYS A 4 4.80 39.87 10.80
CA LYS A 4 3.62 40.46 10.13
C LYS A 4 2.43 40.67 11.08
N ILE A 5 2.32 39.84 12.12
CA ILE A 5 1.27 39.95 13.14
C ILE A 5 1.59 41.12 14.09
N VAL A 6 2.85 41.27 14.48
CA VAL A 6 3.29 42.37 15.36
C VAL A 6 3.13 43.72 14.67
N THR A 7 3.48 43.85 13.38
CA THR A 7 3.25 45.11 12.64
C THR A 7 1.76 45.42 12.44
N SER A 8 0.92 44.41 12.26
CA SER A 8 -0.54 44.60 12.11
C SER A 8 -1.19 45.11 13.40
N PHE A 9 -0.80 44.56 14.55
CA PHE A 9 -1.27 45.04 15.86
C PHE A 9 -0.81 46.45 16.17
N PHE A 10 0.43 46.82 15.79
CA PHE A 10 0.95 48.16 16.00
C PHE A 10 0.21 49.21 15.16
N ILE A 11 -0.22 48.87 13.95
CA ILE A 11 -0.99 49.76 13.06
C ILE A 11 -2.42 49.96 13.58
N VAL A 12 -3.06 48.93 14.12
CA VAL A 12 -4.41 49.04 14.70
C VAL A 12 -4.40 49.87 16.00
N ILE A 13 -3.39 49.69 16.85
CA ILE A 13 -3.23 50.50 18.07
C ILE A 13 -2.92 51.96 17.72
N LEU A 14 -2.04 52.20 16.73
CA LEU A 14 -1.75 53.55 16.23
C LEU A 14 -2.99 54.21 15.60
N SER A 15 -3.85 53.43 14.93
CA SER A 15 -5.10 53.93 14.35
C SER A 15 -6.17 54.30 15.40
N VAL A 16 -6.16 53.66 16.58
CA VAL A 16 -7.08 53.97 17.68
C VAL A 16 -6.57 55.16 18.52
N CYS A 17 -5.26 55.39 18.55
CA CYS A 17 -4.67 56.52 19.26
C CYS A 17 -4.72 57.87 18.50
N LEU A 18 -5.04 57.87 17.21
CA LEU A 18 -5.09 59.08 16.37
C LEU A 18 -6.50 59.67 16.20
N THR A 19 -7.50 59.14 16.89
CA THR A 19 -8.84 59.75 16.93
C THR A 19 -8.92 60.73 18.08
N ASP A 20 -9.03 62.03 17.76
CA ASP A 20 -9.29 63.07 18.75
C ASP A 20 -10.64 62.80 19.44
N ILE A 21 -10.59 62.41 20.72
CA ILE A 21 -11.77 62.43 21.58
C ILE A 21 -11.97 63.88 21.98
N THR A 22 -12.76 64.60 21.21
CA THR A 22 -13.24 65.93 21.62
C THR A 22 -14.25 65.76 22.74
N ALA A 23 -13.78 65.74 23.98
CA ALA A 23 -14.64 65.93 25.13
C ALA A 23 -15.02 67.42 25.20
N GLN A 24 -16.24 67.74 24.77
CA GLN A 24 -16.77 69.09 24.75
C GLN A 24 -17.20 69.50 26.17
N SER A 25 -16.24 69.77 27.06
CA SER A 25 -16.55 70.41 28.33
C SER A 25 -16.85 71.89 28.05
N HIS A 26 -18.15 72.23 28.06
CA HIS A 26 -18.65 73.58 27.80
C HIS A 26 -18.07 74.61 28.79
N PRO A 27 -17.73 75.83 28.34
CA PRO A 27 -17.10 76.85 29.16
C PRO A 27 -18.06 77.41 30.21
N GLY A 28 -17.75 77.16 31.47
CA GLY A 28 -18.46 77.71 32.63
C GLY A 28 -18.06 76.93 33.87
N ASN A 29 -17.26 77.54 34.76
CA ASN A 29 -17.00 76.92 36.06
C ASN A 29 -18.34 76.82 36.79
N THR A 30 -18.71 75.61 37.21
CA THR A 30 -19.80 75.41 38.15
C THR A 30 -19.47 76.19 39.42
N ASP A 31 -20.42 76.98 39.91
CA ASP A 31 -20.25 77.73 41.14
C ASP A 31 -20.35 76.81 42.37
N SER A 32 -20.21 77.40 43.56
CA SER A 32 -20.28 76.69 44.84
C SER A 32 -21.60 75.94 45.07
N ASN A 33 -22.65 76.24 44.31
CA ASN A 33 -23.99 75.66 44.46
C ASN A 33 -24.24 74.51 43.47
N GLY A 34 -23.26 74.16 42.62
CA GLY A 34 -23.38 73.04 41.70
C GLY A 34 -24.11 73.36 40.39
N GLY A 35 -24.33 74.64 40.08
CA GLY A 35 -24.86 75.12 38.80
C GLY A 35 -23.98 76.19 38.14
N HIS A 36 -24.42 76.71 37.00
CA HIS A 36 -23.75 77.83 36.32
C HIS A 36 -24.72 78.66 35.48
N THR A 37 -24.42 79.95 35.28
CA THR A 37 -25.12 80.81 34.32
C THR A 37 -24.49 80.70 32.93
N CYS A 38 -25.29 80.43 31.90
CA CYS A 38 -24.81 80.44 30.53
C CYS A 38 -24.55 81.86 30.04
N ARG A 39 -23.29 82.18 29.68
CA ARG A 39 -22.88 83.51 29.19
C ARG A 39 -22.20 83.50 27.83
N THR A 40 -21.87 82.34 27.28
CA THR A 40 -21.23 82.22 25.96
C THR A 40 -21.76 81.00 25.25
N ASN A 41 -22.05 81.11 23.95
CA ASN A 41 -22.47 80.01 23.07
C ASN A 41 -23.74 79.24 23.52
N CYS A 42 -24.63 79.86 24.31
CA CYS A 42 -25.83 79.22 24.89
C CYS A 42 -26.75 78.58 23.85
N GLY A 43 -27.00 79.28 22.75
CA GLY A 43 -27.89 78.79 21.69
C GLY A 43 -27.39 77.50 21.03
N GLN A 44 -26.08 77.22 21.03
CA GLN A 44 -25.53 75.97 20.48
C GLN A 44 -25.90 74.74 21.31
N TYR A 45 -26.21 74.94 22.58
CA TYR A 45 -26.69 73.91 23.50
C TYR A 45 -28.20 73.98 23.71
N GLY A 46 -28.91 74.80 22.92
CA GLY A 46 -30.36 74.99 23.04
C GLY A 46 -30.80 75.80 24.26
N LEU A 47 -29.91 76.62 24.84
CA LEU A 47 -30.16 77.42 26.04
C LEU A 47 -30.20 78.93 25.71
N ASN A 48 -30.91 79.73 26.51
CA ASN A 48 -30.89 81.18 26.34
C ASN A 48 -29.71 81.84 27.07
N TYR A 49 -29.26 82.98 26.54
CA TYR A 49 -28.22 83.78 27.19
C TYR A 49 -28.72 84.27 28.56
N GLY A 50 -27.97 83.95 29.62
CA GLY A 50 -28.27 84.37 30.99
C GLY A 50 -29.07 83.36 31.82
N GLU A 51 -29.46 82.21 31.28
CA GLU A 51 -30.14 81.15 32.04
C GLU A 51 -29.16 80.39 32.96
N TYR A 52 -29.64 79.94 34.14
CA TYR A 52 -28.86 79.21 35.13
C TYR A 52 -29.27 77.72 35.17
N HIS A 53 -28.30 76.81 35.11
CA HIS A 53 -28.54 75.37 35.01
C HIS A 53 -27.72 74.56 36.01
N TYR A 54 -28.33 73.50 36.56
CA TYR A 54 -27.69 72.55 37.48
C TYR A 54 -27.22 71.31 36.74
N HIS A 55 -26.07 70.77 37.16
CA HIS A 55 -25.47 69.61 36.50
C HIS A 55 -25.73 68.26 37.16
N ASN A 56 -26.62 68.15 38.15
CA ASN A 56 -27.01 66.87 38.75
C ASN A 56 -28.45 66.87 39.31
N GLY A 57 -29.43 66.49 38.50
CA GLY A 57 -30.70 65.86 38.92
C GLY A 57 -31.53 66.51 40.05
N GLY A 58 -31.47 67.83 40.24
CA GLY A 58 -32.25 68.53 41.27
C GLY A 58 -33.70 68.76 40.84
N SER A 59 -34.58 67.84 41.25
CA SER A 59 -36.05 67.91 41.12
C SER A 59 -36.61 69.25 41.60
N ASN A 60 -37.41 69.92 40.76
CA ASN A 60 -38.28 71.02 41.16
C ASN A 60 -39.74 70.57 41.14
N ASN A 61 -40.34 70.68 42.32
CA ASN A 61 -41.67 70.24 42.69
C ASN A 61 -42.76 71.13 42.08
N THR A 62 -43.66 70.55 41.28
CA THR A 62 -44.97 71.14 40.99
C THR A 62 -46.07 70.07 41.06
N ASN A 63 -46.90 70.17 42.10
CA ASN A 63 -48.19 69.49 42.24
C ASN A 63 -49.10 69.77 41.04
N SER A 64 -49.67 68.72 40.43
CA SER A 64 -51.07 68.64 39.99
C SER A 64 -51.27 67.45 39.05
N SER A 65 -51.96 66.41 39.55
CA SER A 65 -52.94 65.58 38.84
C SER A 65 -52.61 65.07 37.43
N ASN A 66 -52.11 63.83 37.30
CA ASN A 66 -52.35 62.94 36.14
C ASN A 66 -51.80 61.52 36.40
N ASP A 67 -52.53 60.74 37.21
CA ASP A 67 -52.17 59.35 37.57
C ASP A 67 -52.35 58.35 36.39
N SER A 68 -53.00 58.78 35.30
CA SER A 68 -53.32 57.93 34.15
C SER A 68 -52.26 57.94 33.04
N SER A 69 -51.44 58.99 32.93
CA SER A 69 -50.44 59.10 31.86
C SER A 69 -49.11 58.39 32.18
N SER A 70 -48.78 58.24 33.47
CA SER A 70 -47.64 57.45 33.95
C SER A 70 -47.93 55.95 33.86
N SER A 71 -49.16 55.53 34.20
CA SER A 71 -49.60 54.13 34.11
C SER A 71 -49.51 53.58 32.69
N TRP A 72 -49.97 54.32 31.68
CA TRP A 72 -49.95 53.88 30.27
C TRP A 72 -48.53 53.67 29.71
N TYR A 73 -47.55 54.49 30.15
CA TYR A 73 -46.16 54.35 29.72
C TYR A 73 -45.52 53.05 30.24
N TYR A 74 -45.74 52.73 31.52
CA TYR A 74 -45.26 51.47 32.08
C TYR A 74 -46.00 50.26 31.49
N GLU A 75 -47.31 50.37 31.23
CA GLU A 75 -48.09 49.33 30.55
C GLU A 75 -47.51 49.00 29.16
N SER A 76 -47.18 50.03 28.37
CA SER A 76 -46.61 49.85 27.02
C SER A 76 -45.20 49.24 27.04
N GLN A 77 -44.37 49.56 28.04
CA GLN A 77 -43.07 48.92 28.19
C GLN A 77 -43.20 47.46 28.60
N ILE A 78 -44.11 47.17 29.53
CA ILE A 78 -44.40 45.80 29.96
C ILE A 78 -44.82 44.95 28.76
N GLU A 79 -45.66 45.48 27.86
CA GLU A 79 -46.09 44.75 26.67
C GLU A 79 -44.94 44.53 25.69
N SER A 80 -44.09 45.54 25.45
CA SER A 80 -42.89 45.38 24.62
C SER A 80 -41.92 44.32 25.18
N PHE A 81 -41.75 44.27 26.52
CA PHE A 81 -40.89 43.27 27.14
C PHE A 81 -41.49 41.85 27.06
N LYS A 82 -42.82 41.71 27.14
CA LYS A 82 -43.47 40.41 26.91
C LYS A 82 -43.21 39.89 25.49
N GLU A 83 -43.33 40.75 24.48
CA GLU A 83 -43.05 40.37 23.08
C GLU A 83 -41.59 39.95 22.88
N GLU A 84 -40.66 40.63 23.54
CA GLU A 84 -39.24 40.28 23.53
C GLU A 84 -38.99 38.92 24.19
N ILE A 85 -39.61 38.67 25.35
CA ILE A 85 -39.54 37.38 26.05
C ILE A 85 -40.08 36.25 25.17
N ASP A 86 -41.25 36.42 24.56
CA ASP A 86 -41.85 35.42 23.66
C ASP A 86 -40.94 35.12 22.46
N THR A 87 -40.28 36.14 21.92
CA THR A 87 -39.32 36.00 20.82
C THR A 87 -38.08 35.21 21.27
N LEU A 88 -37.53 35.55 22.44
CA LEU A 88 -36.37 34.87 23.01
C LEU A 88 -36.69 33.40 23.33
N GLU A 89 -37.88 33.10 23.84
CA GLU A 89 -38.31 31.72 24.12
C GLU A 89 -38.36 30.88 22.84
N ARG A 90 -38.86 31.43 21.73
CA ARG A 90 -38.86 30.75 20.43
C ARG A 90 -37.45 30.51 19.91
N GLN A 91 -36.56 31.48 20.05
CA GLN A 91 -35.15 31.32 19.67
C GLN A 91 -34.45 30.24 20.51
N LEU A 92 -34.68 30.22 21.83
CA LEU A 92 -34.14 29.18 22.72
C LEU A 92 -34.63 27.78 22.35
N ASN A 93 -35.92 27.64 22.02
CA ASN A 93 -36.47 26.36 21.59
C ASN A 93 -35.87 25.88 20.25
N ASN A 94 -35.67 26.79 19.29
CA ASN A 94 -35.01 26.45 18.03
C ASN A 94 -33.55 26.03 18.23
N LEU A 95 -32.82 26.74 19.10
CA LEU A 95 -31.44 26.39 19.43
C LEU A 95 -31.36 25.03 20.13
N ARG A 96 -32.29 24.75 21.05
CA ARG A 96 -32.38 23.45 21.74
C ARG A 96 -32.60 22.29 20.77
N ASN A 97 -33.48 22.47 19.79
CA ASN A 97 -33.72 21.46 18.75
C ASN A 97 -32.45 21.22 17.92
N THR A 98 -31.78 22.30 17.50
CA THR A 98 -30.52 22.22 16.74
C THR A 98 -29.43 21.48 17.52
N VAL A 99 -29.28 21.77 18.82
CA VAL A 99 -28.31 21.09 19.69
C VAL A 99 -28.64 19.60 19.80
N THR A 100 -29.93 19.26 19.91
CA THR A 100 -30.38 17.87 20.00
C THR A 100 -30.05 17.09 18.72
N ASP A 101 -30.33 17.67 17.56
CA ASP A 101 -30.02 17.06 16.26
C ASP A 101 -28.52 16.87 16.06
N LYS A 102 -27.72 17.89 16.42
CA LYS A 102 -26.25 17.81 16.35
C LYS A 102 -25.66 16.78 17.30
N ASN A 103 -26.23 16.62 18.48
CA ASN A 103 -25.82 15.55 19.40
C ASN A 103 -26.12 14.16 18.83
N SER A 104 -27.26 13.97 18.17
CA SER A 104 -27.59 12.72 17.47
C SER A 104 -26.60 12.42 16.34
N GLU A 105 -26.21 13.44 15.56
CA GLU A 105 -25.19 13.32 14.51
C GLU A 105 -23.81 12.92 15.08
N ILE A 106 -23.40 13.53 16.20
CA ILE A 106 -22.13 13.21 16.89
C ILE A 106 -22.10 11.74 17.33
N GLU A 107 -23.17 11.20 17.91
CA GLU A 107 -23.20 9.81 18.34
C GLU A 107 -23.16 8.83 17.16
N LYS A 108 -23.80 9.16 16.03
CA LYS A 108 -23.66 8.38 14.79
C LYS A 108 -22.19 8.35 14.31
N LEU A 109 -21.55 9.51 14.22
CA LEU A 109 -20.14 9.61 13.80
C LEU A 109 -19.19 8.87 14.76
N LYS A 110 -19.50 8.84 16.06
CA LYS A 110 -18.71 8.14 17.07
C LYS A 110 -18.80 6.62 16.92
N THR A 111 -20.00 6.10 16.65
CA THR A 111 -20.18 4.67 16.38
C THR A 111 -19.48 4.25 15.09
N GLU A 112 -19.57 5.06 14.04
CA GLU A 112 -18.87 4.83 12.77
C GLU A 112 -17.34 4.83 12.96
N ASN A 113 -16.78 5.83 13.66
CA ASN A 113 -15.35 5.88 13.97
C ASN A 113 -14.87 4.64 14.74
N THR A 114 -15.69 4.12 15.66
CA THR A 114 -15.38 2.90 16.40
C THR A 114 -15.32 1.68 15.48
N SER A 115 -16.29 1.56 14.57
CA SER A 115 -16.32 0.50 13.55
C SER A 115 -15.10 0.56 12.63
N LEU A 116 -14.79 1.76 12.10
CA LEU A 116 -13.63 1.98 11.23
C LEU A 116 -12.31 1.63 11.92
N LYS A 117 -12.15 1.99 13.21
CA LYS A 117 -10.96 1.64 13.99
C LYS A 117 -10.77 0.13 14.14
N ASN A 118 -11.86 -0.61 14.33
CA ASN A 118 -11.82 -2.07 14.41
C ASN A 118 -11.46 -2.69 13.06
N ASN A 119 -12.05 -2.21 11.97
CA ASN A 119 -11.72 -2.66 10.62
C ASN A 119 -10.24 -2.41 10.28
N LEU A 120 -9.70 -1.25 10.64
CA LEU A 120 -8.29 -0.92 10.46
C LEU A 120 -7.37 -1.91 11.20
N LYS A 121 -7.74 -2.29 12.43
CA LYS A 121 -7.01 -3.31 13.21
C LYS A 121 -7.02 -4.67 12.51
N THR A 122 -8.16 -5.08 11.99
CA THR A 122 -8.31 -6.34 11.23
C THR A 122 -7.45 -6.33 9.97
N TYR A 123 -7.49 -5.25 9.18
CA TYR A 123 -6.68 -5.14 7.96
C TYR A 123 -5.18 -5.13 8.26
N LYS A 124 -4.75 -4.47 9.34
CA LYS A 124 -3.33 -4.50 9.77
C LYS A 124 -2.86 -5.89 10.13
N ASN A 125 -3.70 -6.69 10.79
CA ASN A 125 -3.38 -8.08 11.10
C ASN A 125 -3.26 -8.93 9.82
N LYS A 126 -4.20 -8.75 8.88
CA LYS A 126 -4.17 -9.43 7.58
C LYS A 126 -2.92 -9.07 6.77
N GLU A 127 -2.53 -7.80 6.77
CA GLU A 127 -1.29 -7.33 6.12
C GLU A 127 -0.05 -8.03 6.68
N ASN A 128 0.03 -8.16 8.01
CA ASN A 128 1.15 -8.86 8.66
C ASN A 128 1.21 -10.35 8.31
N SER A 129 0.05 -11.02 8.22
CA SER A 129 -0.02 -12.42 7.77
C SER A 129 0.48 -12.54 6.33
N LEU A 130 -0.04 -11.71 5.42
CA LEU A 130 0.34 -11.72 4.00
C LEU A 130 1.84 -11.44 3.80
N LYS A 131 2.44 -10.58 4.63
CA LYS A 131 3.90 -10.35 4.62
C LYS A 131 4.70 -11.61 4.95
N LYS A 132 4.22 -12.44 5.89
CA LYS A 132 4.87 -13.71 6.24
C LYS A 132 4.74 -14.71 5.09
N ASP A 133 3.54 -14.86 4.55
CA ASP A 133 3.26 -15.79 3.44
C ASP A 133 4.09 -15.44 2.21
N ARG A 134 4.21 -14.15 1.88
CA ARG A 134 5.07 -13.68 0.78
C ARG A 134 6.53 -14.06 0.97
N LYS A 135 7.07 -13.93 2.19
CA LYS A 135 8.46 -14.29 2.50
C LYS A 135 8.69 -15.80 2.36
N GLN A 136 7.72 -16.61 2.77
CA GLN A 136 7.78 -18.06 2.59
C GLN A 136 7.78 -18.42 1.10
N LEU A 137 6.84 -17.86 0.32
CA LEU A 137 6.74 -18.09 -1.12
C LEU A 137 8.03 -17.70 -1.87
N GLU A 138 8.68 -16.60 -1.48
CA GLU A 138 9.97 -16.20 -2.04
C GLU A 138 11.08 -17.23 -1.80
N ASN A 139 11.11 -17.85 -0.63
CA ASN A 139 12.08 -18.90 -0.32
C ASN A 139 11.80 -20.18 -1.11
N GLU A 140 10.54 -20.61 -1.16
CA GLU A 140 10.12 -21.78 -1.95
C GLU A 140 10.45 -21.62 -3.44
N LYS A 141 10.24 -20.41 -3.99
CA LYS A 141 10.61 -20.09 -5.38
C LYS A 141 12.11 -20.22 -5.63
N LYS A 142 12.96 -19.80 -4.68
CA LYS A 142 14.42 -19.94 -4.79
C LYS A 142 14.83 -21.42 -4.80
N GLU A 143 14.24 -22.23 -3.93
CA GLU A 143 14.50 -23.67 -3.89
C GLU A 143 14.07 -24.37 -5.18
N LEU A 144 12.88 -24.05 -5.70
CA LEU A 144 12.40 -24.58 -6.97
C LEU A 144 13.33 -24.22 -8.13
N THR A 145 13.80 -22.97 -8.17
CA THR A 145 14.77 -22.52 -9.19
C THR A 145 16.06 -23.35 -9.15
N GLN A 146 16.57 -23.64 -7.95
CA GLN A 146 17.76 -24.48 -7.80
C GLN A 146 17.50 -25.93 -8.24
N LYS A 147 16.35 -26.50 -7.86
CA LYS A 147 15.95 -27.85 -8.29
C LYS A 147 15.83 -27.93 -9.81
N GLN A 148 15.25 -26.91 -10.45
CA GLN A 148 15.12 -26.84 -11.91
C GLN A 148 16.51 -26.81 -12.59
N LYS A 149 17.46 -26.01 -12.09
CA LYS A 149 18.84 -26.00 -12.60
C LYS A 149 19.50 -27.37 -12.49
N LYS A 150 19.36 -28.04 -11.34
CA LYS A 150 19.91 -29.40 -11.13
C LYS A 150 19.27 -30.40 -12.10
N PHE A 151 17.96 -30.32 -12.30
CA PHE A 151 17.25 -31.19 -13.23
C PHE A 151 17.73 -31.03 -14.67
N THR A 152 17.97 -29.79 -15.12
CA THR A 152 18.53 -29.53 -16.46
C THR A 152 19.90 -30.18 -16.64
N ILE A 153 20.79 -30.05 -15.66
CA ILE A 153 22.13 -30.67 -15.70
C ILE A 153 22.02 -32.19 -15.80
N VAL A 154 21.20 -32.81 -14.94
CA VAL A 154 21.00 -34.26 -14.95
C VAL A 154 20.41 -34.73 -16.29
N LYS A 155 19.47 -33.96 -16.86
CA LYS A 155 18.89 -34.26 -18.17
C LYS A 155 19.94 -34.26 -19.27
N GLU A 156 20.82 -33.27 -19.29
CA GLU A 156 21.93 -33.19 -20.26
C GLU A 156 22.91 -34.36 -20.10
N GLN A 157 23.25 -34.72 -18.86
CA GLN A 157 24.10 -35.88 -18.57
C GLN A 157 23.48 -37.17 -19.10
N PHE A 158 22.20 -37.39 -18.81
CA PHE A 158 21.48 -38.57 -19.28
C PHE A 158 21.44 -38.65 -20.82
N THR A 159 21.25 -37.52 -21.50
CA THR A 159 21.29 -37.51 -22.97
C THR A 159 22.67 -37.87 -23.53
N LYS A 160 23.75 -37.37 -22.92
CA LYS A 160 25.12 -37.71 -23.33
C LYS A 160 25.41 -39.19 -23.11
N GLU A 161 25.01 -39.71 -21.95
CA GLU A 161 25.23 -41.11 -21.60
C GLU A 161 24.45 -42.06 -22.52
N LYS A 162 23.21 -41.70 -22.88
CA LYS A 162 22.41 -42.43 -23.87
C LYS A 162 23.12 -42.52 -25.23
N GLU A 163 23.66 -41.42 -25.74
CA GLU A 163 24.40 -41.42 -27.02
C GLU A 163 25.71 -42.21 -26.93
N ASN A 164 26.43 -42.11 -25.80
CA ASN A 164 27.64 -42.90 -25.57
C ASN A 164 27.35 -44.40 -25.55
N ILE A 165 26.28 -44.83 -24.87
CA ILE A 165 25.85 -46.22 -24.83
C ILE A 165 25.47 -46.69 -26.24
N LYS A 166 24.72 -45.89 -27.00
CA LYS A 166 24.33 -46.20 -28.38
C LYS A 166 25.55 -46.41 -29.28
N LYS A 167 26.56 -45.54 -29.17
CA LYS A 167 27.81 -45.68 -29.92
C LYS A 167 28.56 -46.95 -29.53
N SER A 168 28.72 -47.22 -28.24
CA SER A 168 29.39 -48.43 -27.75
C SER A 168 28.66 -49.72 -28.18
N LEU A 169 27.33 -49.68 -28.24
CA LEU A 169 26.54 -50.80 -28.74
C LEU A 169 26.81 -51.06 -30.21
N ALA A 170 26.79 -50.02 -31.05
CA ALA A 170 27.09 -50.14 -32.48
C ALA A 170 28.50 -50.70 -32.74
N GLU A 171 29.50 -50.24 -32.00
CA GLU A 171 30.88 -50.75 -32.08
C GLU A 171 30.96 -52.25 -31.73
N LYS A 172 30.20 -52.69 -30.70
CA LYS A 172 30.13 -54.11 -30.33
C LYS A 172 29.41 -54.96 -31.37
N GLU A 173 28.35 -54.45 -31.98
CA GLU A 173 27.61 -55.13 -33.05
C GLU A 173 28.51 -55.34 -34.29
N GLU A 174 29.27 -54.32 -34.68
CA GLU A 174 30.25 -54.41 -35.78
C GLU A 174 31.37 -55.41 -35.46
N ALA A 175 31.92 -55.37 -34.25
CA ALA A 175 32.94 -56.31 -33.79
C ALA A 175 32.44 -57.76 -33.78
N LEU A 176 31.17 -57.97 -33.37
CA LEU A 176 30.53 -59.29 -33.39
C LEU A 176 30.33 -59.79 -34.83
N ALA A 177 29.88 -58.93 -35.73
CA ALA A 177 29.72 -59.27 -37.15
C ALA A 177 31.06 -59.67 -37.78
N LYS A 178 32.13 -58.92 -37.49
CA LYS A 178 33.48 -59.27 -37.95
C LYS A 178 33.94 -60.63 -37.40
N ARG A 179 33.76 -60.87 -36.10
CA ARG A 179 34.13 -62.14 -35.46
C ARG A 179 33.37 -63.33 -36.04
N ASN A 180 32.09 -63.16 -36.38
CA ASN A 180 31.29 -64.19 -37.02
C ASN A 180 31.80 -64.52 -38.43
N ASN A 181 32.14 -63.51 -39.23
CA ASN A 181 32.74 -63.70 -40.55
C ASN A 181 34.10 -64.40 -40.46
N ASP A 182 34.96 -63.99 -39.52
CA ASP A 182 36.27 -64.62 -39.29
C ASP A 182 36.12 -66.08 -38.85
N MET A 183 35.13 -66.39 -38.00
CA MET A 183 34.81 -67.76 -37.61
C MET A 183 34.36 -68.62 -38.80
N GLN A 184 33.54 -68.08 -39.70
CA GLN A 184 33.14 -68.78 -40.93
C GLN A 184 34.35 -69.07 -41.83
N ARG A 185 35.23 -68.09 -42.02
CA ARG A 185 36.47 -68.26 -42.79
C ARG A 185 37.35 -69.35 -42.19
N LEU A 186 37.51 -69.37 -40.86
CA LEU A 186 38.30 -70.39 -40.18
C LEU A 186 37.69 -71.80 -40.32
N LYS A 187 36.37 -71.93 -40.24
CA LYS A 187 35.67 -73.20 -40.50
C LYS A 187 35.94 -73.70 -41.92
N GLU A 188 35.90 -72.80 -42.90
CA GLU A 188 36.16 -73.14 -44.30
C GLU A 188 37.63 -73.51 -44.54
N GLN A 189 38.57 -72.75 -43.99
CA GLN A 189 39.99 -73.10 -44.03
C GLN A 189 40.26 -74.47 -43.38
N ASN A 190 39.62 -74.76 -42.24
CA ASN A 190 39.77 -76.06 -41.59
C ASN A 190 39.22 -77.21 -42.45
N ARG A 191 38.07 -77.01 -43.12
CA ARG A 191 37.53 -77.97 -44.09
C ARG A 191 38.51 -78.24 -45.23
N ILE A 192 39.08 -77.19 -45.82
CA ILE A 192 40.08 -77.31 -46.89
C ILE A 192 41.32 -78.07 -46.41
N ASN A 193 41.84 -77.74 -45.22
CA ASN A 193 43.01 -78.41 -44.64
C ASN A 193 42.75 -79.91 -44.41
N ILE A 194 41.56 -80.27 -43.90
CA ILE A 194 41.15 -81.66 -43.73
C ILE A 194 41.12 -82.38 -45.09
N LEU A 195 40.48 -81.80 -46.11
CA LEU A 195 40.44 -82.38 -47.46
C LEU A 195 41.84 -82.59 -48.04
N TYR A 196 42.72 -81.60 -47.89
CA TYR A 196 44.10 -81.68 -48.34
C TYR A 196 44.87 -82.82 -47.63
N SER A 197 44.68 -82.97 -46.30
CA SER A 197 45.31 -84.06 -45.55
C SER A 197 44.83 -85.46 -45.99
N VAL A 198 43.54 -85.61 -46.29
CA VAL A 198 42.96 -86.86 -46.80
C VAL A 198 43.52 -87.18 -48.20
N LEU A 199 43.65 -86.18 -49.08
CA LEU A 199 44.24 -86.35 -50.40
C LEU A 199 45.72 -86.78 -50.34
N ILE A 200 46.51 -86.15 -49.47
CA ILE A 200 47.92 -86.52 -49.29
C ILE A 200 48.05 -87.96 -48.79
N THR A 201 47.30 -88.34 -47.74
CA THR A 201 47.36 -89.69 -47.18
C THR A 201 46.94 -90.75 -48.18
N SER A 202 45.88 -90.52 -48.96
CA SER A 202 45.46 -91.44 -50.02
C SER A 202 46.48 -91.55 -51.15
N ALA A 203 47.13 -90.46 -51.56
CA ALA A 203 48.24 -90.51 -52.51
C ALA A 203 49.44 -91.32 -51.99
N ILE A 204 49.82 -91.15 -50.72
CA ILE A 204 50.89 -91.93 -50.09
C ILE A 204 50.54 -93.42 -50.07
N MET A 205 49.31 -93.77 -49.69
CA MET A 205 48.86 -95.18 -49.66
C MET A 205 48.89 -95.83 -51.04
N LEU A 206 48.51 -95.10 -52.10
CA LEU A 206 48.62 -95.58 -53.47
C LEU A 206 50.08 -95.83 -53.87
N ILE A 207 50.99 -94.89 -53.57
CA ILE A 207 52.43 -95.04 -53.84
C ILE A 207 52.96 -96.30 -53.14
N LEU A 208 52.69 -96.46 -51.84
CA LEU A 208 53.10 -97.63 -51.06
C LEU A 208 52.53 -98.92 -51.64
N TYR A 209 51.26 -98.95 -52.04
CA TYR A 209 50.63 -100.10 -52.67
C TYR A 209 51.33 -100.50 -53.97
N PHE A 210 51.61 -99.55 -54.86
CA PHE A 210 52.32 -99.84 -56.12
C PHE A 210 53.76 -100.30 -55.87
N SER A 211 54.47 -99.70 -54.91
CA SER A 211 55.80 -100.14 -54.51
C SER A 211 55.80 -101.57 -53.98
N LEU A 212 54.88 -101.91 -53.06
CA LEU A 212 54.74 -103.25 -52.52
C LEU A 212 54.34 -104.28 -53.60
N ARG A 213 53.41 -103.93 -54.50
CA ARG A 213 53.02 -104.80 -55.62
C ARG A 213 54.20 -105.08 -56.55
N LYS A 214 55.02 -104.07 -56.85
CA LYS A 214 56.23 -104.23 -57.68
C LYS A 214 57.23 -105.17 -57.00
N ILE A 215 57.43 -105.04 -55.70
CA ILE A 215 58.27 -105.96 -54.90
C ILE A 215 57.69 -107.38 -54.93
N TYR A 216 56.38 -107.53 -54.72
CA TYR A 216 55.71 -108.84 -54.77
C TYR A 216 55.88 -109.54 -56.12
N LEU A 217 55.63 -108.84 -57.23
CA LEU A 217 55.81 -109.39 -58.58
C LEU A 217 57.27 -109.76 -58.88
N TYR A 218 58.24 -109.02 -58.33
CA TYR A 218 59.65 -109.36 -58.48
C TYR A 218 59.99 -110.70 -57.80
N TYR A 219 59.45 -110.97 -56.62
CA TYR A 219 59.69 -112.21 -55.87
C TYR A 219 58.85 -113.43 -56.32
N HIS A 220 57.84 -113.27 -57.18
CA HIS A 220 56.96 -114.36 -57.63
C HIS A 220 57.06 -114.68 -59.13
N ASN A 221 57.97 -114.03 -59.86
CA ASN A 221 58.27 -114.30 -61.26
C ASN A 221 59.60 -115.08 -61.46
N GLU A 222 60.20 -115.65 -60.40
CA GLU A 222 61.41 -116.50 -60.48
C GLU A 222 61.12 -118.01 -60.52
N ASP A 223 59.85 -118.44 -60.57
CA ASP A 223 59.43 -119.87 -60.55
C ASP A 223 58.79 -120.38 -61.87
N GLU A 224 58.95 -119.67 -62.99
CA GLU A 224 58.73 -120.20 -64.37
C GLU A 224 59.97 -119.98 -65.24
#